data_AF-A0A3C0NQN6-F1
#
_entry.id   AF-A0A3C0NQN6-F1
#
_cell.length_a   1.000
_cell.length_b   1.000
_cell.length_c   1.000
_cell.angle_alpha   90.00
_cell.angle_beta   90.00
_cell.angle_gamma   90.00
#
_symmetry.space_group_name_H-M   'P 1'
#
loop_
_entity.id
_entity.type
_entity.pdbx_description
1 polymer ?
#
loop_
_entity_poly.entity_id
_entity_poly.type
_entity_poly.pdbx_seq_one_letter_code
_entity_poly.pdbx_strand_id
1 'polypeptide(L)'
;MATLTQYPSWQTLCQHQKQLEPMHMRDMFKENPKRFEQFSLILDDLLLDYSKHRLTKETLDLLFQIAREAKIENWRDRMFSGEKINITEDRAVLHTALRNRSNTPVYVNGKDVMPDVNAVLTQMREFTTKVRDGSWTGYTDKPITDIVNIGIGGSDLGPVMVCDALKPYAS
;
A
#
# COMPACT_ATOMS: atom_id res chain seq x y z
N MET A 1 10.00 -6.71 -23.27
CA MET A 1 8.54 -6.81 -23.07
C MET A 1 7.87 -5.89 -24.07
N ALA A 2 6.74 -6.28 -24.67
CA ALA A 2 5.96 -5.36 -25.48
C ALA A 2 5.57 -4.14 -24.61
N THR A 3 5.59 -2.96 -25.21
CA THR A 3 5.19 -1.73 -24.50
C THR A 3 3.68 -1.80 -24.23
N LEU A 4 3.21 -1.22 -23.12
CA LEU A 4 1.80 -1.25 -22.71
C LEU A 4 0.83 -0.92 -23.87
N THR A 5 1.20 0.04 -24.71
CA THR A 5 0.42 0.51 -25.85
C THR A 5 0.30 -0.49 -27.01
N GLN A 6 1.12 -1.54 -27.02
CA GLN A 6 1.10 -2.60 -28.03
C GLN A 6 0.20 -3.77 -27.64
N TYR A 7 -0.32 -3.79 -26.41
CA TYR A 7 -1.26 -4.81 -25.96
C TYR A 7 -2.58 -4.72 -26.75
N PRO A 8 -3.13 -5.85 -27.24
CA PRO A 8 -4.44 -5.85 -27.87
C PRO A 8 -5.52 -5.30 -26.93
N SER A 9 -5.45 -5.66 -25.65
CA SER A 9 -6.36 -5.17 -24.60
C SER A 9 -6.30 -3.64 -24.44
N TRP A 10 -5.12 -3.03 -24.60
CA TRP A 10 -4.95 -1.58 -24.59
C TRP A 10 -5.65 -0.92 -25.78
N GLN A 11 -5.47 -1.46 -26.98
CA GLN A 11 -6.12 -0.93 -28.18
C GLN A 11 -7.65 -1.02 -28.08
N THR A 12 -8.18 -2.13 -27.57
CA THR A 12 -9.60 -2.31 -27.30
C THR A 12 -10.10 -1.31 -26.25
N LEU A 13 -9.35 -1.10 -25.15
CA LEU A 13 -9.72 -0.11 -24.14
C LEU A 13 -9.77 1.32 -24.72
N CYS A 14 -8.83 1.69 -25.60
CA CYS A 14 -8.88 2.98 -26.29
C CYS A 14 -10.10 3.14 -27.19
N GLN A 15 -10.56 2.07 -27.86
CA GLN A 15 -11.79 2.11 -28.65
C GLN A 15 -13.02 2.23 -27.75
N HIS A 16 -13.08 1.44 -26.67
CA HIS A 16 -14.13 1.49 -25.66
C HIS A 16 -14.25 2.86 -25.01
N GLN A 17 -13.11 3.51 -24.72
CA GLN A 17 -13.10 4.86 -24.16
C GLN A 17 -13.79 5.89 -25.06
N LYS A 18 -13.65 5.80 -26.38
CA LYS A 18 -14.35 6.69 -27.33
C LYS A 18 -15.88 6.50 -27.30
N GLN A 19 -16.34 5.30 -26.98
CA GLN A 19 -17.77 5.01 -26.82
C GLN A 19 -18.32 5.57 -25.50
N LEU A 20 -17.48 5.60 -24.45
CA LEU A 20 -17.82 6.17 -23.14
C LEU A 20 -17.68 7.70 -23.07
N GLU A 21 -16.88 8.31 -23.93
CA GLU A 21 -16.63 9.75 -23.96
C GLU A 21 -17.91 10.62 -23.92
N PRO A 22 -18.97 10.35 -24.72
CA PRO A 22 -20.19 11.14 -24.68
C PRO A 22 -21.09 10.84 -23.46
N MET A 23 -20.80 9.80 -22.67
CA MET A 23 -21.64 9.41 -21.55
C MET A 23 -21.35 10.26 -20.30
N HIS A 24 -22.41 10.83 -19.72
CA HIS A 24 -22.30 11.57 -18.46
C HIS A 24 -22.59 10.68 -17.26
N MET A 25 -21.82 10.88 -16.19
CA MET A 25 -21.94 10.11 -14.96
C MET A 25 -23.34 10.13 -14.35
N ARG A 26 -24.04 11.27 -14.44
CA ARG A 26 -25.43 11.40 -13.96
C ARG A 26 -26.36 10.43 -14.67
N ASP A 27 -26.22 10.31 -15.99
CA ASP A 27 -27.03 9.39 -16.81
C ASP A 27 -26.67 7.94 -16.49
N MET A 28 -25.39 7.62 -16.28
CA MET A 28 -24.96 6.28 -15.87
C MET A 28 -25.58 5.83 -14.53
N PHE A 29 -25.80 6.74 -13.58
CA PHE A 29 -26.51 6.45 -12.33
C PHE A 29 -28.03 6.36 -12.53
N LYS A 30 -28.59 7.24 -13.39
CA LYS A 30 -30.02 7.24 -13.72
C LYS A 30 -30.44 5.93 -14.41
N GLU A 31 -29.61 5.45 -15.33
CA GLU A 31 -29.84 4.22 -16.11
C GLU A 31 -29.54 2.94 -15.30
N ASN A 32 -28.65 3.02 -14.31
CA ASN A 32 -28.31 1.91 -13.43
C ASN A 32 -28.49 2.29 -11.96
N PRO A 33 -29.70 2.12 -11.39
CA PRO A 33 -29.96 2.41 -9.99
C PRO A 33 -29.11 1.58 -9.00
N LYS A 34 -28.54 0.45 -9.43
CA LYS A 34 -27.67 -0.43 -8.62
C LYS A 34 -26.17 -0.16 -8.83
N ARG A 35 -25.83 0.98 -9.43
CA ARG A 35 -24.44 1.31 -9.81
C ARG A 35 -23.51 1.37 -8.61
N PHE A 36 -23.96 1.93 -7.50
CA PHE A 36 -23.14 2.02 -6.28
C PHE A 36 -22.75 0.62 -5.79
N GLU A 37 -23.70 -0.30 -5.67
CA GLU A 37 -23.49 -1.66 -5.20
C GLU A 37 -22.61 -2.47 -6.17
N GLN A 38 -22.74 -2.23 -7.48
CA GLN A 38 -21.92 -2.91 -8.49
C GLN A 38 -20.47 -2.41 -8.56
N PHE A 39 -20.25 -1.15 -8.20
CA PHE A 39 -18.95 -0.48 -8.32
C PHE A 39 -18.47 0.09 -6.97
N SER A 40 -18.71 -0.67 -5.92
CA SER A 40 -18.10 -0.47 -4.61
C SER A 40 -17.57 -1.78 -4.07
N LEU A 41 -16.61 -1.70 -3.16
CA LEU A 41 -16.10 -2.81 -2.38
C LEU A 41 -16.08 -2.42 -0.91
N ILE A 42 -16.48 -3.36 -0.05
CA ILE A 42 -16.38 -3.22 1.39
C ILE A 42 -15.37 -4.25 1.88
N LEU A 43 -14.39 -3.78 2.65
CA LEU A 43 -13.43 -4.61 3.37
C LEU A 43 -13.41 -4.13 4.82
N ASP A 44 -14.00 -4.91 5.73
CA ASP A 44 -14.20 -4.53 7.13
C ASP A 44 -14.87 -3.15 7.26
N ASP A 45 -14.15 -2.15 7.77
CA ASP A 45 -14.59 -0.76 7.95
C ASP A 45 -14.24 0.16 6.77
N LEU A 46 -13.57 -0.35 5.73
CA LEU A 46 -13.18 0.40 4.53
C LEU A 46 -14.18 0.21 3.39
N LEU A 47 -14.86 1.31 3.01
CA LEU A 47 -15.65 1.40 1.78
C LEU A 47 -14.82 2.05 0.67
N LEU A 48 -14.53 1.28 -0.39
CA LEU A 48 -14.01 1.80 -1.65
C LEU A 48 -15.17 2.00 -2.64
N ASP A 49 -15.70 3.22 -2.71
CA ASP A 49 -16.68 3.62 -3.73
C ASP A 49 -15.96 4.15 -4.98
N TYR A 50 -15.96 3.36 -6.05
CA TYR A 50 -15.44 3.76 -7.36
C TYR A 50 -16.56 3.93 -8.41
N SER A 51 -17.83 3.93 -7.98
CA SER A 51 -19.00 4.07 -8.84
C SER A 51 -19.07 5.43 -9.55
N LYS A 52 -18.43 6.45 -8.97
CA LYS A 52 -18.29 7.80 -9.52
C LYS A 52 -17.11 7.95 -10.48
N HIS A 53 -16.76 6.89 -11.21
CA HIS A 53 -15.88 6.93 -12.37
C HIS A 53 -16.69 6.67 -13.65
N ARG A 54 -16.21 7.17 -14.80
CA ARG A 54 -16.77 6.85 -16.13
C ARG A 54 -16.35 5.45 -16.55
N LEU A 55 -16.99 4.45 -15.94
CA LEU A 55 -16.71 3.04 -16.18
C LEU A 55 -18.00 2.21 -16.27
N THR A 56 -17.88 1.11 -16.99
CA THR A 56 -18.85 0.03 -17.11
C THR A 56 -18.22 -1.28 -16.66
N LYS A 57 -19.00 -2.36 -16.59
CA LYS A 57 -18.45 -3.71 -16.34
C LYS A 57 -17.37 -4.07 -17.38
N GLU A 58 -17.65 -3.81 -18.65
CA GLU A 58 -16.68 -4.02 -19.75
C GLU A 58 -15.38 -3.22 -19.55
N THR A 59 -15.49 -2.00 -19.02
CA THR A 59 -14.29 -1.18 -18.71
C THR A 59 -13.38 -1.89 -17.70
N LEU A 60 -13.97 -2.45 -16.63
CA LEU A 60 -13.21 -3.20 -15.63
C LEU A 60 -12.63 -4.48 -16.20
N ASP A 61 -13.41 -5.24 -16.98
CA ASP A 61 -12.94 -6.47 -17.62
C ASP A 61 -11.71 -6.20 -18.51
N LEU A 62 -11.74 -5.12 -19.30
CA LEU A 62 -10.60 -4.69 -20.13
C LEU A 62 -9.39 -4.23 -19.29
N LEU A 63 -9.61 -3.44 -18.22
CA LEU A 63 -8.54 -3.03 -17.31
C LEU A 63 -7.89 -4.22 -16.61
N PHE A 64 -8.67 -5.21 -16.18
CA PHE A 64 -8.15 -6.44 -15.60
C PHE A 64 -7.41 -7.30 -16.62
N GLN A 65 -7.85 -7.32 -17.88
CA GLN A 65 -7.11 -7.98 -18.95
C GLN A 65 -5.73 -7.34 -19.14
N ILE A 66 -5.65 -6.00 -19.17
CA ILE A 66 -4.36 -5.29 -19.24
C ILE A 66 -3.46 -5.65 -18.05
N ALA A 67 -4.01 -5.69 -16.83
CA ALA A 67 -3.26 -6.07 -15.63
C ALA A 67 -2.71 -7.51 -15.71
N ARG A 68 -3.47 -8.45 -16.29
CA ARG A 68 -3.03 -9.83 -16.54
C ARG A 68 -1.96 -9.92 -17.63
N GLU A 69 -2.11 -9.18 -18.74
CA GLU A 69 -1.10 -9.11 -19.82
C GLU A 69 0.22 -8.48 -19.31
N ALA A 70 0.13 -7.50 -18.43
CA ALA A 70 1.26 -6.91 -17.71
C ALA A 70 1.81 -7.81 -16.58
N LYS A 71 1.17 -8.96 -16.31
CA LYS A 71 1.55 -9.94 -15.29
C LYS A 71 1.64 -9.35 -13.88
N ILE A 72 0.75 -8.43 -13.51
CA ILE A 72 0.75 -7.77 -12.20
C ILE A 72 0.71 -8.77 -11.04
N GLU A 73 -0.05 -9.86 -11.17
CA GLU A 73 -0.13 -10.91 -10.14
C GLU A 73 1.22 -11.62 -9.94
N ASN A 74 1.94 -11.91 -11.03
CA ASN A 74 3.29 -12.45 -10.93
C ASN A 74 4.26 -11.45 -10.28
N TRP A 75 4.23 -10.18 -10.67
CA TRP A 75 5.07 -9.14 -10.06
C TRP A 75 4.78 -8.94 -8.57
N ARG A 76 3.51 -9.01 -8.17
CA ARG A 76 3.10 -9.04 -6.76
C ARG A 76 3.77 -10.22 -6.06
N ASP A 77 3.64 -11.43 -6.57
CA ASP A 77 4.18 -12.62 -5.91
C ASP A 77 5.71 -12.56 -5.77
N ARG A 78 6.40 -12.07 -6.81
CA ARG A 78 7.86 -11.80 -6.80
C ARG A 78 8.27 -10.79 -5.74
N MET A 79 7.49 -9.72 -5.56
CA MET A 79 7.73 -8.75 -4.48
C MET A 79 7.60 -9.42 -3.11
N PHE A 80 6.51 -10.16 -2.88
CA PHE A 80 6.23 -10.80 -1.59
C PHE A 80 7.21 -11.93 -1.25
N SER A 81 7.79 -12.61 -2.24
CA SER A 81 8.78 -13.68 -2.04
C SER A 81 10.19 -13.17 -1.73
N GLY A 82 10.47 -11.87 -1.90
CA GLY A 82 11.78 -11.28 -1.69
C GLY A 82 12.71 -11.29 -2.91
N GLU A 83 12.17 -11.52 -4.12
CA GLU A 83 12.95 -11.35 -5.34
C GLU A 83 13.44 -9.91 -5.52
N LYS A 84 14.59 -9.77 -6.17
CA LYS A 84 15.24 -8.49 -6.44
C LYS A 84 14.56 -7.73 -7.60
N ILE A 85 13.33 -7.27 -7.36
CA ILE A 85 12.53 -6.57 -8.38
C ILE A 85 12.94 -5.10 -8.56
N ASN A 86 13.70 -4.51 -7.62
CA ASN A 86 14.39 -3.23 -7.84
C ASN A 86 15.67 -3.52 -8.64
N ILE A 87 15.50 -3.60 -9.96
CA ILE A 87 16.53 -4.07 -10.90
C ILE A 87 17.71 -3.12 -11.07
N THR A 88 17.52 -1.81 -10.84
CA THR A 88 18.59 -0.81 -11.02
C THR A 88 19.59 -0.83 -9.86
N GLU A 89 19.14 -1.25 -8.68
CA GLU A 89 19.98 -1.34 -7.48
C GLU A 89 20.25 -2.78 -7.03
N ASP A 90 19.74 -3.78 -7.76
CA ASP A 90 19.82 -5.21 -7.42
C ASP A 90 19.30 -5.52 -5.99
N ARG A 91 18.10 -5.02 -5.67
CA ARG A 91 17.51 -5.10 -4.31
C ARG A 91 16.12 -5.72 -4.29
N ALA A 92 15.84 -6.45 -3.21
CA ALA A 92 14.49 -6.87 -2.83
C ALA A 92 13.66 -5.67 -2.35
N VAL A 93 12.34 -5.75 -2.45
CA VAL A 93 11.40 -4.70 -2.00
C VAL A 93 10.41 -5.31 -1.00
N LEU A 94 10.68 -5.18 0.29
CA LEU A 94 10.02 -5.97 1.35
C LEU A 94 9.42 -5.16 2.49
N HIS A 95 8.84 -4.00 2.20
CA HIS A 95 8.07 -3.24 3.21
C HIS A 95 6.87 -4.05 3.77
N THR A 96 6.40 -5.07 3.04
CA THR A 96 5.40 -6.03 3.50
C THR A 96 5.91 -6.92 4.65
N ALA A 97 7.18 -7.32 4.64
CA ALA A 97 7.79 -8.14 5.71
C ALA A 97 7.79 -7.41 7.06
N LEU A 98 8.01 -6.08 7.05
CA LEU A 98 8.00 -5.24 8.27
C LEU A 98 6.67 -5.28 9.03
N ARG A 99 5.57 -5.62 8.35
CA ARG A 99 4.22 -5.73 8.90
C ARG A 99 3.61 -7.13 8.75
N ASN A 100 4.44 -8.13 8.48
CA ASN A 100 4.01 -9.52 8.35
C ASN A 100 3.72 -10.12 9.72
N ARG A 101 2.46 -10.06 10.15
CA ARG A 101 2.02 -10.56 11.47
C ARG A 101 1.88 -12.08 11.53
N SER A 102 1.77 -12.77 10.40
CA SER A 102 1.69 -14.24 10.39
C SER A 102 3.04 -14.89 10.69
N ASN A 103 4.14 -14.13 10.58
CA ASN A 103 5.52 -14.64 10.68
C ASN A 103 5.83 -15.78 9.71
N THR A 104 5.10 -15.88 8.60
CA THR A 104 5.49 -16.76 7.50
C THR A 104 6.88 -16.34 6.98
N PRO A 105 7.85 -17.27 6.86
CA PRO A 105 9.20 -16.92 6.44
C PRO A 105 9.26 -16.17 5.11
N VAL A 106 10.13 -15.15 5.04
CA VAL A 106 10.39 -14.38 3.82
C VAL A 106 11.89 -14.33 3.60
N TYR A 107 12.36 -14.82 2.46
CA TYR A 107 13.78 -15.05 2.23
C TYR A 107 14.43 -13.96 1.39
N VAL A 108 15.59 -13.48 1.83
CA VAL A 108 16.50 -12.68 1.01
C VAL A 108 17.86 -13.36 1.04
N ASN A 109 18.41 -13.67 -0.13
CA ASN A 109 19.69 -14.40 -0.27
C ASN A 109 19.75 -15.69 0.57
N GLY A 110 18.63 -16.43 0.66
CA GLY A 110 18.53 -17.69 1.39
C GLY A 110 18.36 -17.56 2.91
N LYS A 111 18.31 -16.35 3.47
CA LYS A 111 18.05 -16.12 4.90
C LYS A 111 16.64 -15.57 5.11
N ASP A 112 15.89 -16.17 6.05
CA ASP A 112 14.62 -15.60 6.50
C ASP A 112 14.87 -14.28 7.26
N VAL A 113 14.17 -13.23 6.86
CA VAL A 113 14.32 -11.88 7.44
C VAL A 113 13.41 -11.65 8.64
N MET A 114 12.40 -12.49 8.86
CA MET A 114 11.43 -12.30 9.93
C MET A 114 12.02 -12.27 11.34
N PRO A 115 13.05 -13.07 11.69
CA PRO A 115 13.73 -12.96 12.99
C PRO A 115 14.35 -11.58 13.23
N ASP A 116 15.02 -11.02 12.22
CA ASP A 116 15.66 -9.70 12.32
C ASP A 116 14.61 -8.59 12.48
N VAL A 117 13.50 -8.66 11.73
CA VAL A 117 12.35 -7.74 11.87
C VAL A 117 11.79 -7.76 13.29
N ASN A 118 11.52 -8.95 13.83
CA ASN A 118 10.94 -9.10 15.17
C ASN A 118 11.89 -8.69 16.30
N ALA A 119 13.20 -8.88 16.10
CA ALA A 119 14.22 -8.42 17.05
C ALA A 119 14.19 -6.89 17.16
N VAL A 120 14.14 -6.17 16.04
CA VAL A 120 14.06 -4.69 16.05
C VAL A 120 12.72 -4.21 16.63
N LEU A 121 11.60 -4.85 16.30
CA LEU A 121 10.30 -4.50 16.91
C LEU A 121 10.30 -4.72 18.44
N THR A 122 10.99 -5.77 18.93
CA THR A 122 11.17 -6.00 20.37
C THR A 122 12.00 -4.89 21.00
N GLN A 123 13.12 -4.53 20.38
CA GLN A 123 13.96 -3.42 20.85
C GLN A 123 13.19 -2.09 20.89
N MET A 124 12.39 -1.80 19.85
CA MET A 124 11.52 -0.62 19.81
C MET A 124 10.51 -0.62 20.95
N ARG A 125 9.88 -1.76 21.25
CA ARG A 125 8.95 -1.89 22.39
C ARG A 125 9.65 -1.61 23.72
N GLU A 126 10.81 -2.20 23.96
CA GLU A 126 11.56 -1.99 25.21
C GLU A 126 11.95 -0.52 25.39
N PHE A 127 12.49 0.10 24.34
CA PHE A 127 12.88 1.51 24.38
C PHE A 127 11.67 2.42 24.60
N THR A 128 10.61 2.26 23.80
CA THR A 128 9.40 3.09 23.92
C THR A 128 8.71 2.92 25.26
N THR A 129 8.71 1.72 25.85
CA THR A 129 8.17 1.48 27.20
C THR A 129 8.93 2.31 28.23
N LYS A 130 10.27 2.23 28.24
CA LYS A 130 11.12 2.97 29.18
C LYS A 130 11.00 4.48 29.05
N VAL A 131 10.87 4.98 27.82
CA VAL A 131 10.65 6.41 27.58
C VAL A 131 9.29 6.85 28.12
N ARG A 132 8.24 6.06 27.88
CA ARG A 132 6.86 6.41 28.22
C ARG A 132 6.53 6.23 29.70
N ASP A 133 7.16 5.28 30.38
CA ASP A 133 7.00 5.10 31.83
C ASP A 133 7.94 5.99 32.66
N GLY A 134 8.84 6.74 32.01
CA GLY A 134 9.76 7.67 32.64
C GLY A 134 10.99 7.03 33.26
N SER A 135 11.19 5.71 33.12
CA SER A 135 12.39 5.02 33.59
C SER A 135 13.63 5.32 32.73
N TRP A 136 13.45 5.77 31.49
CA TRP A 136 14.51 6.36 30.69
C TRP A 136 14.66 7.84 31.06
N THR A 137 15.73 8.16 31.76
CA THR A 137 16.00 9.52 32.22
C THR A 137 17.05 10.23 31.36
N GLY A 138 16.96 11.57 31.31
CA GLY A 138 18.02 12.42 30.78
C GLY A 138 19.19 12.55 31.76
N TYR A 139 20.17 13.39 31.41
CA TYR A 139 21.41 13.53 32.18
C TYR A 139 21.23 14.06 33.64
N THR A 140 20.08 14.66 33.96
CA THR A 140 19.72 15.14 35.30
C THR A 140 18.71 14.23 36.01
N ASP A 141 18.60 12.97 35.61
CA ASP A 141 17.65 11.99 36.16
C ASP A 141 16.16 12.38 36.00
N LYS A 142 15.85 13.29 35.06
CA LYS A 142 14.48 13.69 34.74
C LYS A 142 13.91 12.82 33.61
N PRO A 143 12.62 12.44 33.66
CA PRO A 143 11.95 11.77 32.55
C PRO A 143 11.98 12.59 31.26
N ILE A 144 11.95 11.91 30.11
CA ILE A 144 11.86 12.56 28.80
C ILE A 144 10.42 13.06 28.56
N THR A 145 10.27 14.33 28.20
CA THR A 145 8.97 14.96 27.89
C THR A 145 8.74 15.19 26.40
N ASP A 146 9.82 15.38 25.64
CA ASP A 146 9.77 15.80 24.24
C ASP A 146 10.68 14.90 23.40
N ILE A 147 10.15 14.47 22.25
CA ILE A 147 10.88 13.68 21.27
C ILE A 147 11.06 14.53 20.01
N VAL A 148 12.30 14.73 19.58
CA VAL A 148 12.65 15.44 18.36
C VAL A 148 13.09 14.43 17.30
N ASN A 149 12.28 14.23 16.27
CA ASN A 149 12.67 13.47 15.09
C ASN A 149 13.49 14.37 14.16
N ILE A 150 14.72 13.96 13.85
CA ILE A 150 15.60 14.68 12.92
C ILE A 150 15.75 13.83 11.67
N GLY A 151 15.04 14.20 10.60
CA GLY A 151 15.03 13.46 9.35
C GLY A 151 14.54 14.30 8.18
N ILE A 152 14.63 13.75 6.96
CA ILE A 152 14.10 14.37 5.74
C ILE A 152 13.47 13.29 4.85
N GLY A 153 12.51 13.68 4.02
CA GLY A 153 11.89 12.80 3.01
C GLY A 153 11.18 11.61 3.66
N GLY A 154 11.54 10.39 3.25
CA GLY A 154 10.93 9.16 3.78
C GLY A 154 11.14 8.94 5.28
N SER A 155 12.19 9.53 5.87
CA SER A 155 12.48 9.45 7.30
C SER A 155 11.74 10.50 8.16
N ASP A 156 10.90 11.34 7.54
CA ASP A 156 10.17 12.42 8.21
C ASP A 156 8.66 12.39 7.90
N LEU A 157 8.30 12.36 6.61
CA LEU A 157 6.91 12.48 6.16
C LEU A 157 5.99 11.38 6.72
N GLY A 158 6.50 10.15 6.82
CA GLY A 158 5.76 9.02 7.39
C GLY A 158 5.47 9.22 8.89
N PRO A 159 6.50 9.38 9.74
CA PRO A 159 6.34 9.70 11.15
C PRO A 159 5.42 10.89 11.42
N VAL A 160 5.62 12.03 10.75
CA VAL A 160 4.82 13.24 10.95
C VAL A 160 3.34 12.99 10.67
N MET A 161 3.03 12.41 9.49
CA MET A 161 1.65 12.14 9.09
C MET A 161 0.92 11.21 10.07
N VAL A 162 1.58 10.13 10.51
CA VAL A 162 0.96 9.14 11.41
C VAL A 162 0.77 9.70 12.82
N CYS A 163 1.76 10.44 13.34
CA CYS A 163 1.66 11.09 14.64
C CYS A 163 0.51 12.11 14.68
N ASP A 164 0.34 12.90 13.60
CA ASP A 164 -0.75 13.86 13.50
C ASP A 164 -2.12 13.15 13.38
N ALA A 165 -2.24 12.16 12.51
CA ALA A 165 -3.49 11.43 12.29
C ALA A 165 -3.94 10.66 13.54
N LEU A 166 -3.00 10.11 14.31
CA LEU A 166 -3.26 9.31 15.52
C LEU A 166 -3.09 10.10 16.83
N LYS A 167 -3.01 11.43 16.76
CA LYS A 167 -2.85 12.29 17.94
C LYS A 167 -3.84 12.00 19.08
N PRO A 168 -5.12 11.67 18.85
CA PRO A 168 -6.05 11.30 19.93
C PRO A 168 -5.67 10.03 20.72
N TYR A 169 -4.80 9.19 20.17
CA TYR A 169 -4.31 7.96 20.80
C TYR A 169 -2.93 8.15 21.45
N ALA A 170 -2.33 9.33 21.32
CA ALA A 170 -1.11 9.66 22.05
C ALA A 170 -1.43 9.73 23.55
N SER A 171 -0.56 9.14 24.36
CA SER A 171 -0.59 9.25 25.82
C SER A 171 0.70 9.81 26.34
#